data_AF-A0A9P6XVB5-F1
#
_entry.id   AF-A0A9P6XVB5-F1
#
_cell.length_a   1.000
_cell.length_b   1.000
_cell.length_c   1.000
_cell.angle_alpha   90.00
_cell.angle_beta   90.00
_cell.angle_gamma   90.00
#
_symmetry.space_group_name_H-M   'P 1'
#
loop_
_entity.id
_entity.type
_entity.pdbx_description
1 polymer ?
#
loop_
_entity_poly.entity_id
_entity_poly.type
_entity_poly.pdbx_seq_one_letter_code
_entity_poly.pdbx_strand_id
1 'polypeptide(L)'
;MFKPLRLTHKSVWPRLEKLRQTENKPGQPTVVDIPEIDAAFDHLMKLVVRDFIQSWFQKIAAQEQSFPISVDRVIRSAVVQVTQRLQQTDLLHVLLNRIVPKLASHISDFRSAEIALRGKYLERSVTQSDELDLLLASQFRQGKLHAALTTGAVTTKPTEIAYLRQLLDRVLPLMIEKNEIQSGPVHVVIREILSCSVLQPIMDMLADPDFWNQTIDTYLGKAIIEQEMVQRLREVLNRHSSNDLGAQEEEEVMSFLDTNNKKMGLTSQLSSEFLGVVSEEEGTIKDKNKRKLGRRTFQEFLKIIQEEKNLLDLKRLRNDIDTELRKKKTQIAERDPEEIMDGERVKRLIL
;
A
#
# COMPACT_ATOMS: atom_id res chain seq x y z
N MET A 1 45.40 15.73 0.30
CA MET A 1 46.50 14.76 0.38
C MET A 1 46.99 14.74 1.82
N PHE A 2 46.85 13.61 2.51
CA PHE A 2 47.26 13.51 3.92
C PHE A 2 48.78 13.56 4.03
N LYS A 3 49.28 14.26 5.05
CA LYS A 3 50.72 14.33 5.32
C LYS A 3 51.16 13.03 6.01
N PRO A 4 52.37 12.51 5.73
CA PRO A 4 52.90 11.35 6.42
C PRO A 4 52.94 11.63 7.93
N LEU A 5 52.28 10.78 8.71
CA LEU A 5 52.32 10.87 10.16
C LEU A 5 53.75 10.61 10.63
N ARG A 6 54.24 11.37 11.62
CA ARG A 6 55.62 11.26 12.14
C ARG A 6 56.04 9.85 12.59
N LEU A 7 55.07 8.97 12.84
CA LEU A 7 55.25 7.59 13.29
C LEU A 7 55.23 6.56 12.14
N THR A 8 55.10 6.98 10.88
CA THR A 8 55.09 6.06 9.73
C THR A 8 56.49 5.90 9.14
N HIS A 9 56.93 4.64 8.97
CA HIS A 9 58.19 4.35 8.30
C HIS A 9 58.10 4.78 6.82
N LYS A 10 59.11 5.52 6.33
CA LYS A 10 59.09 6.13 4.97
C LYS A 10 58.87 5.10 3.84
N SER A 11 59.23 3.82 4.06
CA SER A 11 59.01 2.74 3.10
C SER A 11 57.58 2.19 3.06
N VAL A 12 56.81 2.37 4.14
CA VAL A 12 55.45 1.83 4.28
C VAL A 12 54.40 2.82 3.76
N TRP A 13 54.70 4.13 3.84
CA TRP A 13 53.80 5.20 3.41
C TRP A 13 53.28 5.06 1.97
N PRO A 14 54.11 4.74 0.94
CA PRO A 14 53.63 4.56 -0.42
C PRO A 14 52.66 3.38 -0.58
N ARG A 15 52.85 2.32 0.21
CA ARG A 15 51.94 1.15 0.21
C ARG A 15 50.58 1.51 0.82
N LEU A 16 50.59 2.24 1.93
CA LEU A 16 49.36 2.70 2.59
C LEU A 16 48.59 3.68 1.70
N GLU A 17 49.28 4.59 1.01
CA GLU A 17 48.64 5.52 0.08
C GLU A 17 48.02 4.78 -1.11
N LYS A 18 48.69 3.75 -1.65
CA LYS A 18 48.10 2.89 -2.69
C LYS A 18 46.85 2.16 -2.19
N LEU A 19 46.89 1.57 -1.00
CA LEU A 19 45.74 0.88 -0.41
C LEU A 19 44.55 1.85 -0.21
N ARG A 20 44.83 3.03 0.31
CA ARG A 20 43.84 4.10 0.48
C ARG A 20 43.22 4.53 -0.84
N GLN A 21 44.03 4.65 -1.90
CA GLN A 21 43.52 4.97 -3.24
C GLN A 21 42.67 3.83 -3.82
N THR A 22 42.99 2.56 -3.51
CA THR A 22 42.14 1.44 -3.93
C THR A 22 40.82 1.38 -3.17
N GLU A 23 40.82 1.65 -1.87
CA GLU A 23 39.60 1.66 -1.03
C GLU A 23 38.65 2.81 -1.37
N ASN A 24 39.19 3.92 -1.88
CA ASN A 24 38.39 5.06 -2.35
C ASN A 24 37.81 4.87 -3.76
N LYS A 25 38.09 3.75 -4.44
CA LYS A 25 37.46 3.45 -5.73
C LYS A 25 36.10 2.78 -5.51
N PRO A 26 35.02 3.30 -6.11
CA PRO A 26 33.72 2.64 -6.01
C PRO A 26 33.77 1.31 -6.77
N GLY A 27 33.39 0.22 -6.11
CA GLY A 27 32.99 -1.02 -6.76
C GLY A 27 31.47 -1.06 -6.82
N GLN A 28 30.89 -1.35 -7.99
CA GLN A 28 29.44 -1.55 -8.16
C GLN A 28 29.17 -3.04 -8.37
N PRO A 29 29.01 -3.83 -7.30
CA PRO A 29 28.47 -5.17 -7.46
C PRO A 29 26.96 -5.07 -7.74
N THR A 30 26.54 -5.65 -8.86
CA THR A 30 25.12 -5.88 -9.18
C THR A 30 24.50 -6.77 -8.11
N VAL A 31 23.32 -6.40 -7.63
CA VAL A 31 22.69 -7.06 -6.47
C VAL A 31 21.64 -8.06 -6.91
N VAL A 32 20.89 -7.75 -7.97
CA VAL A 32 19.80 -8.59 -8.49
C VAL A 32 19.82 -8.62 -10.01
N ASP A 33 19.50 -9.77 -10.61
CA ASP A 33 19.43 -9.94 -12.07
C ASP A 33 18.24 -9.19 -12.72
N ILE A 34 17.32 -8.65 -11.91
CA ILE A 34 16.15 -7.89 -12.37
C ILE A 34 16.50 -6.41 -12.40
N PRO A 35 16.55 -5.76 -13.58
CA PRO A 35 17.10 -4.42 -13.73
C PRO A 35 16.30 -3.34 -13.00
N GLU A 36 14.98 -3.50 -12.91
CA GLU A 36 14.09 -2.55 -12.23
C GLU A 36 14.32 -2.55 -10.72
N ILE A 37 14.49 -3.74 -10.12
CA ILE A 37 14.74 -3.92 -8.69
C ILE A 37 16.15 -3.44 -8.34
N ASP A 38 17.14 -3.78 -9.17
CA ASP A 38 18.52 -3.34 -8.98
C ASP A 38 18.62 -1.80 -9.06
N ALA A 39 17.94 -1.17 -10.02
CA ALA A 39 17.88 0.29 -10.14
C ALA A 39 17.18 0.96 -8.93
N ALA A 40 16.08 0.39 -8.45
CA ALA A 40 15.37 0.90 -7.27
C ALA A 40 16.21 0.75 -6.00
N PHE A 41 16.88 -0.39 -5.84
CA PHE A 41 17.79 -0.65 -4.73
C PHE A 41 19.00 0.29 -4.77
N ASP A 42 19.58 0.52 -5.94
CA ASP A 42 20.65 1.51 -6.15
C ASP A 42 20.22 2.92 -5.75
N HIS A 43 19.00 3.30 -6.09
CA HIS A 43 18.45 4.58 -5.69
C HIS A 43 18.30 4.68 -4.17
N LEU A 44 17.74 3.65 -3.54
CA LEU A 44 17.60 3.56 -2.08
C LEU A 44 18.96 3.67 -1.38
N MET A 45 19.97 2.91 -1.84
CA MET A 45 21.32 2.95 -1.27
C MET A 45 21.96 4.32 -1.41
N LYS A 46 21.79 5.02 -2.54
CA LYS A 46 22.28 6.39 -2.71
C LYS A 46 21.66 7.34 -1.69
N LEU A 47 20.35 7.23 -1.42
CA LEU A 47 19.67 8.03 -0.40
C LEU A 47 20.19 7.69 1.00
N VAL A 48 20.30 6.40 1.33
CA VAL A 48 20.76 5.94 2.65
C VAL A 48 22.18 6.42 2.94
N VAL A 49 23.11 6.24 1.99
CA VAL A 49 24.50 6.66 2.14
C VAL A 49 24.59 8.19 2.26
N ARG A 50 23.86 8.94 1.41
CA ARG A 50 23.86 10.41 1.45
C ARG A 50 23.36 10.94 2.80
N ASP A 51 22.23 10.44 3.28
CA ASP A 51 21.52 11.03 4.40
C ASP A 51 22.04 10.53 5.75
N PHE A 52 22.37 9.24 5.86
CA PHE A 52 22.74 8.60 7.13
C PHE A 52 24.24 8.35 7.31
N ILE A 53 25.06 8.50 6.27
CA ILE A 53 26.52 8.31 6.37
C ILE A 53 27.27 9.58 6.01
N GLN A 54 27.06 10.09 4.80
CA GLN A 54 27.82 11.21 4.25
C GLN A 54 27.65 12.49 5.09
N SER A 55 26.43 12.70 5.63
CA SER A 55 26.03 13.86 6.42
C SER A 55 26.90 14.11 7.67
N TRP A 56 27.39 13.05 8.31
CA TRP A 56 28.31 13.16 9.45
C TRP A 56 29.75 12.79 9.06
N PHE A 57 29.95 11.86 8.13
CA PHE A 57 31.29 11.40 7.78
C PHE A 57 32.13 12.49 7.10
N GLN A 58 31.52 13.34 6.26
CA GLN A 58 32.23 14.49 5.66
C GLN A 58 32.78 15.46 6.71
N LYS A 59 32.13 15.58 7.87
CA LYS A 59 32.59 16.45 8.98
C LYS A 59 33.84 15.91 9.66
N ILE A 60 34.04 14.59 9.60
CA ILE A 60 35.18 13.90 10.22
C ILE A 60 36.33 13.75 9.21
N ALA A 61 36.02 13.31 7.99
CA ALA A 61 37.00 12.95 6.98
C ALA A 61 36.55 13.37 5.57
N ALA A 62 36.53 14.68 5.31
CA ALA A 62 36.06 15.27 4.04
C ALA A 62 36.76 14.72 2.77
N GLN A 63 38.00 14.22 2.89
CA GLN A 63 38.80 13.73 1.77
C GLN A 63 38.73 12.20 1.59
N GLU A 64 38.06 11.47 2.48
CA GLU A 64 37.91 10.02 2.41
C GLU A 64 36.49 9.64 1.99
N GLN A 65 36.37 8.56 1.21
CA GLN A 65 35.12 7.90 0.82
C GLN A 65 35.15 6.39 1.09
N SER A 66 36.28 5.87 1.58
CA SER A 66 36.48 4.45 1.87
C SER A 66 35.42 3.87 2.82
N PHE A 67 35.03 4.62 3.86
CA PHE A 67 34.01 4.16 4.81
C PHE A 67 32.59 4.07 4.20
N PRO A 68 32.04 5.13 3.56
CA PRO A 68 30.78 5.02 2.82
C PRO A 68 30.75 3.89 1.80
N ILE A 69 31.84 3.73 1.03
CA ILE A 69 31.98 2.66 0.02
C ILE A 69 31.98 1.28 0.69
N SER A 70 32.69 1.14 1.82
CA SER A 70 32.72 -0.12 2.56
C SER A 70 31.34 -0.50 3.12
N VAL A 71 30.60 0.46 3.68
CA VAL A 71 29.24 0.21 4.18
C VAL A 71 28.29 -0.19 3.06
N ASP A 72 28.32 0.53 1.92
CA ASP A 72 27.54 0.18 0.73
C ASP A 72 27.88 -1.23 0.22
N ARG A 73 29.17 -1.55 0.08
CA ARG A 73 29.63 -2.88 -0.34
C ARG A 73 29.15 -3.98 0.59
N VAL A 74 29.22 -3.77 1.90
CA VAL A 74 28.79 -4.78 2.89
C VAL A 74 27.28 -4.99 2.84
N ILE A 75 26.49 -3.91 2.73
CA ILE A 75 25.02 -4.02 2.61
C ILE A 75 24.65 -4.73 1.31
N ARG A 76 25.29 -4.39 0.18
CA ARG A 76 25.09 -5.07 -1.11
C ARG A 76 25.42 -6.56 -1.04
N SER A 77 26.59 -6.91 -0.50
CA SER A 77 26.98 -8.30 -0.29
C SER A 77 25.97 -9.05 0.59
N ALA A 78 25.45 -8.41 1.63
CA ALA A 78 24.41 -9.00 2.46
C ALA A 78 23.13 -9.27 1.67
N VAL A 79 22.67 -8.33 0.85
CA VAL A 79 21.47 -8.52 0.01
C VAL A 79 21.68 -9.63 -1.01
N VAL A 80 22.84 -9.70 -1.67
CA VAL A 80 23.18 -10.81 -2.59
C VAL A 80 23.06 -12.16 -1.88
N GLN A 81 23.59 -12.28 -0.66
CA GLN A 81 23.48 -13.51 0.13
C GLN A 81 22.04 -13.85 0.53
N VAL A 82 21.19 -12.84 0.79
CA VAL A 82 19.75 -13.06 1.02
C VAL A 82 19.07 -13.57 -0.25
N THR A 83 19.28 -12.89 -1.36
CA THR A 83 18.68 -13.22 -2.65
C THR A 83 19.03 -14.65 -3.03
N GLN A 84 20.29 -15.06 -2.89
CA GLN A 84 20.73 -16.42 -3.14
C GLN A 84 20.02 -17.45 -2.24
N ARG A 85 19.82 -17.15 -0.96
CA ARG A 85 19.09 -18.04 -0.03
C ARG A 85 17.60 -18.10 -0.32
N LEU A 86 17.00 -16.97 -0.70
CA LEU A 86 15.59 -16.91 -1.10
C LEU A 86 15.34 -17.71 -2.37
N GLN A 87 16.25 -17.67 -3.35
CA GLN A 87 16.18 -18.48 -4.57
C GLN A 87 16.25 -19.99 -4.28
N GLN A 88 16.95 -20.40 -3.22
CA GLN A 88 17.04 -21.79 -2.79
C GLN A 88 15.82 -22.25 -1.98
N THR A 89 14.94 -21.34 -1.59
CA THR A 89 13.79 -21.62 -0.74
C THR A 89 12.50 -21.62 -1.56
N ASP A 90 11.61 -22.59 -1.33
CA ASP A 90 10.28 -22.57 -1.93
C ASP A 90 9.43 -21.44 -1.30
N LEU A 91 9.43 -20.28 -1.97
CA LEU A 91 8.72 -19.09 -1.53
C LEU A 91 7.20 -19.31 -1.46
N LEU A 92 6.63 -20.10 -2.38
CA LEU A 92 5.20 -20.38 -2.40
C LEU A 92 4.81 -21.21 -1.18
N HIS A 93 5.59 -22.24 -0.85
CA HIS A 93 5.36 -23.05 0.34
C HIS A 93 5.50 -22.21 1.61
N VAL A 94 6.51 -21.35 1.72
CA VAL A 94 6.65 -20.43 2.87
C VAL A 94 5.44 -19.49 2.97
N LEU A 95 4.99 -18.94 1.86
CA LEU A 95 3.85 -18.03 1.83
C LEU A 95 2.57 -18.73 2.29
N LEU A 96 2.21 -19.84 1.66
CA LEU A 96 0.95 -20.54 1.92
C LEU A 96 0.92 -21.26 3.27
N ASN A 97 2.02 -21.90 3.68
CA ASN A 97 2.02 -22.75 4.88
C ASN A 97 2.56 -22.05 6.13
N ARG A 98 3.21 -20.88 6.00
CA ARG A 98 3.80 -20.17 7.15
C ARG A 98 3.29 -18.75 7.30
N ILE A 99 3.23 -17.95 6.24
CA ILE A 99 2.83 -16.54 6.32
C ILE A 99 1.31 -16.42 6.42
N VAL A 100 0.58 -16.99 5.46
CA VAL A 100 -0.90 -16.91 5.39
C VAL A 100 -1.56 -17.43 6.68
N PRO A 101 -1.18 -18.58 7.27
CA PRO A 101 -1.81 -19.06 8.50
C PRO A 101 -1.53 -18.15 9.71
N LYS A 102 -0.34 -17.54 9.78
CA LYS A 102 -0.01 -16.57 10.83
C LYS A 102 -0.83 -15.30 10.71
N LEU A 103 -1.00 -14.81 9.48
CA LEU A 103 -1.84 -13.64 9.21
C LEU A 103 -3.31 -13.92 9.51
N ALA A 104 -3.83 -15.07 9.06
CA ALA A 104 -5.20 -15.49 9.33
C ALA A 104 -5.45 -15.65 10.84
N SER A 105 -4.52 -16.27 11.58
CA SER A 105 -4.58 -16.36 13.04
C SER A 105 -4.56 -14.97 13.68
N HIS A 106 -3.70 -14.06 13.23
CA HIS A 106 -3.66 -12.69 13.75
C HIS A 106 -4.98 -11.95 13.54
N ILE A 107 -5.56 -12.02 12.34
CA ILE A 107 -6.86 -11.42 12.00
C ILE A 107 -7.98 -12.04 12.84
N SER A 108 -7.97 -13.36 13.02
CA SER A 108 -8.95 -14.06 13.86
C SER A 108 -8.85 -13.61 15.31
N ASP A 109 -7.64 -13.55 15.87
CA ASP A 109 -7.39 -13.11 17.25
C ASP A 109 -7.80 -11.65 17.47
N PHE A 110 -7.51 -10.78 16.49
CA PHE A 110 -7.92 -9.38 16.49
C PHE A 110 -9.45 -9.26 16.48
N ARG A 111 -10.12 -10.01 15.60
CA ARG A 111 -11.59 -10.01 15.52
C ARG A 111 -12.23 -10.54 16.81
N SER A 112 -11.65 -11.56 17.44
CA SER A 112 -12.11 -12.05 18.74
C SER A 112 -12.00 -10.99 19.83
N ALA A 113 -10.88 -10.25 19.85
CA ALA A 113 -10.69 -9.14 20.79
C ALA A 113 -11.67 -7.99 20.52
N GLU A 114 -11.94 -7.67 19.25
CA GLU A 114 -12.90 -6.63 18.86
C GLU A 114 -14.33 -7.00 19.27
N ILE A 115 -14.75 -8.26 19.04
CA ILE A 115 -16.08 -8.74 19.44
C ILE A 115 -16.23 -8.75 20.96
N ALA A 116 -15.18 -9.10 21.71
CA ALA A 116 -15.19 -9.06 23.17
C ALA A 116 -15.40 -7.63 23.71
N LEU A 117 -14.91 -6.62 22.99
CA LEU A 117 -14.99 -5.21 23.38
C LEU A 117 -16.28 -4.52 22.91
N ARG A 118 -16.64 -4.68 21.63
CA ARG A 118 -17.76 -3.98 20.97
C ARG A 118 -19.06 -4.79 20.90
N GLY A 119 -19.03 -6.05 21.34
CA GLY A 119 -20.15 -6.99 21.20
C GLY A 119 -20.29 -7.55 19.78
N LYS A 120 -21.16 -8.56 19.63
CA LYS A 120 -21.32 -9.38 18.41
C LYS A 120 -21.74 -8.58 17.17
N TYR A 121 -22.35 -7.41 17.34
CA TYR A 121 -22.91 -6.59 16.26
C TYR A 121 -22.03 -5.40 15.85
N LEU A 122 -20.81 -5.28 16.40
CA LEU A 122 -19.85 -4.20 16.09
C LEU A 122 -20.57 -2.84 15.97
N GLU A 123 -21.14 -2.34 17.07
CA GLU A 123 -21.73 -1.01 17.05
C GLU A 123 -20.64 0.03 16.71
N ARG A 124 -20.59 0.40 15.44
CA ARG A 124 -19.63 1.33 14.82
C ARG A 124 -19.83 2.79 15.30
N SER A 125 -20.60 2.98 16.37
CA SER A 125 -20.90 4.28 16.98
C SER A 125 -19.90 4.69 18.04
N VAL A 126 -18.98 3.82 18.45
CA VAL A 126 -17.90 4.21 19.35
C VAL A 126 -16.84 4.93 18.52
N THR A 127 -16.67 6.22 18.80
CA THR A 127 -15.58 7.05 18.27
C THR A 127 -14.26 6.32 18.48
N GLN A 128 -13.46 6.18 17.42
CA GLN A 128 -12.09 5.66 17.53
C GLN A 128 -11.33 6.57 18.50
N SER A 129 -10.88 6.02 19.63
CA SER A 129 -10.10 6.72 20.63
C SER A 129 -8.88 5.89 20.98
N ASP A 130 -7.77 6.56 21.31
CA ASP A 130 -6.52 5.91 21.71
C ASP A 130 -6.72 4.98 22.93
N GLU A 131 -7.66 5.31 23.82
CA GLU A 131 -8.05 4.47 24.96
C GLU A 131 -8.75 3.17 24.51
N LEU A 132 -9.57 3.23 23.47
CA LEU A 132 -10.24 2.06 22.91
C LEU A 132 -9.23 1.12 22.25
N ASP A 133 -8.24 1.68 21.56
CA ASP A 133 -7.16 0.92 20.93
C ASP A 133 -6.27 0.25 21.99
N LEU A 134 -6.00 0.94 23.11
CA LEU A 134 -5.28 0.37 24.23
C LEU A 134 -6.04 -0.79 24.89
N LEU A 135 -7.36 -0.62 25.08
CA LEU A 135 -8.23 -1.66 25.62
C LEU A 135 -8.28 -2.85 24.64
N LEU A 136 -8.40 -2.60 23.34
CA LEU A 136 -8.35 -3.64 22.32
C LEU A 136 -7.03 -4.41 22.36
N ALA A 137 -5.90 -3.71 22.49
CA ALA A 137 -4.59 -4.33 22.65
C ALA A 137 -4.50 -5.18 23.94
N SER A 138 -5.15 -4.77 25.02
CA SER A 138 -5.23 -5.56 26.26
C SER A 138 -6.07 -6.85 26.11
N GLN A 139 -7.05 -6.84 25.21
CA GLN A 139 -7.89 -8.02 24.92
C GLN A 139 -7.26 -8.95 23.88
N PHE A 140 -6.38 -8.43 23.02
CA PHE A 140 -5.68 -9.21 22.01
C PHE A 140 -4.86 -10.34 22.67
N ARG A 141 -5.22 -11.60 22.36
CA ARG A 141 -4.63 -12.81 22.97
C ARG A 141 -4.54 -12.74 24.50
N GLN A 142 -5.55 -12.16 25.16
CA GLN A 142 -5.58 -11.98 26.62
C GLN A 142 -4.38 -11.15 27.13
N GLY A 143 -3.97 -10.13 26.37
CA GLY A 143 -2.86 -9.23 26.71
C GLY A 143 -1.47 -9.75 26.34
N LYS A 144 -1.39 -10.90 25.65
CA LYS A 144 -0.11 -11.45 25.16
C LYS A 144 0.28 -10.81 23.84
N LEU A 145 0.85 -9.61 23.95
CA LEU A 145 1.41 -8.88 22.82
C LEU A 145 2.81 -9.36 22.45
N HIS A 146 3.25 -8.94 21.28
CA HIS A 146 4.62 -9.14 20.82
C HIS A 146 5.61 -8.39 21.72
N ALA A 147 6.83 -8.90 21.90
CA ALA A 147 7.84 -8.32 22.81
C ALA A 147 8.25 -6.87 22.48
N ALA A 148 7.97 -6.43 21.25
CA ALA A 148 8.20 -5.05 20.79
C ALA A 148 7.12 -4.06 21.29
N LEU A 149 5.98 -4.56 21.77
CA LEU A 149 4.79 -3.76 22.10
C LEU A 149 4.53 -3.78 23.61
N THR A 150 4.07 -2.65 24.14
CA THR A 150 3.75 -2.48 25.57
C THR A 150 2.50 -1.62 25.70
N THR A 151 1.51 -2.07 26.46
CA THR A 151 0.26 -1.33 26.74
C THR A 151 0.41 -0.27 27.83
N GLY A 152 1.54 -0.23 28.54
CA GLY A 152 1.79 0.72 29.63
C GLY A 152 2.47 2.03 29.21
N ALA A 153 2.84 2.18 27.93
CA ALA A 153 3.61 3.33 27.45
C ALA A 153 2.82 4.13 26.41
N VAL A 154 3.00 5.46 26.43
CA VAL A 154 2.40 6.38 25.44
C VAL A 154 2.91 6.09 24.03
N THR A 155 4.13 5.55 23.88
CA THR A 155 4.69 5.15 22.59
C THR A 155 5.44 3.82 22.70
N THR A 156 5.34 2.99 21.66
CA THR A 156 6.04 1.70 21.52
C THR A 156 7.32 1.80 20.68
N LYS A 157 7.63 2.97 20.11
CA LYS A 157 8.80 3.18 19.25
C LYS A 157 10.14 2.76 19.87
N PRO A 158 10.45 3.09 21.14
CA PRO A 158 11.74 2.70 21.72
C PRO A 158 11.90 1.18 21.84
N THR A 159 10.83 0.47 22.19
CA THR A 159 10.83 -0.99 22.34
C THR A 159 10.84 -1.70 21.00
N GLU A 160 10.18 -1.14 19.98
CA GLU A 160 10.26 -1.60 18.58
C GLU A 160 11.68 -1.54 18.04
N ILE A 161 12.33 -0.37 18.14
CA ILE A 161 13.71 -0.20 17.66
C ILE A 161 14.66 -1.13 18.42
N ALA A 162 14.49 -1.27 19.75
CA ALA A 162 15.29 -2.20 20.54
C ALA A 162 15.12 -3.65 20.07
N TYR A 163 13.88 -4.07 19.76
CA TYR A 163 13.61 -5.39 19.21
C TYR A 163 14.25 -5.58 17.83
N LEU A 164 14.15 -4.59 16.94
CA LEU A 164 14.77 -4.63 15.62
C LEU A 164 16.30 -4.72 15.71
N ARG A 165 16.94 -4.01 16.64
CA ARG A 165 18.38 -4.14 16.92
C ARG A 165 18.76 -5.56 17.34
N GLN A 166 18.03 -6.16 18.29
CA GLN A 166 18.27 -7.54 18.74
C GLN A 166 18.00 -8.58 17.64
N LEU A 167 17.06 -8.31 16.73
CA LEU A 167 16.83 -9.14 15.56
C LEU A 167 18.04 -9.07 14.62
N LEU A 168 18.52 -7.87 14.32
CA LEU A 168 19.68 -7.66 13.46
C LEU A 168 20.98 -8.21 14.05
N ASP A 169 21.17 -8.16 15.37
CA ASP A 169 22.33 -8.78 16.04
C ASP A 169 22.40 -10.30 15.77
N ARG A 170 21.25 -10.96 15.60
CA ARG A 170 21.17 -12.40 15.29
C ARG A 170 21.26 -12.69 13.79
N VAL A 171 20.77 -11.77 12.97
CA VAL A 171 20.60 -11.97 11.53
C VAL A 171 21.84 -11.52 10.74
N LEU A 172 22.49 -10.42 11.13
CA LEU A 172 23.69 -9.88 10.47
C LEU A 172 24.85 -10.90 10.40
N PRO A 173 25.16 -11.68 11.46
CA PRO A 173 26.20 -12.73 11.39
C PRO A 173 25.94 -13.81 10.34
N LEU A 174 24.69 -13.98 9.92
CA LEU A 174 24.31 -14.95 8.90
C LEU A 174 24.41 -14.36 7.50
N MET A 175 24.42 -13.02 7.34
CA MET A 175 24.33 -12.36 6.03
C MET A 175 25.64 -11.68 5.61
N ILE A 176 26.54 -11.38 6.55
CA ILE A 176 27.80 -10.67 6.26
C ILE A 176 28.98 -11.61 6.49
N GLU A 177 30.01 -11.50 5.65
CA GLU A 177 31.25 -12.25 5.82
C GLU A 177 31.95 -11.92 7.15
N LYS A 178 32.53 -12.94 7.79
CA LYS A 178 33.16 -12.83 9.12
C LYS A 178 34.26 -11.75 9.19
N ASN A 179 34.93 -11.45 8.08
CA ASN A 179 36.01 -10.48 8.03
C ASN A 179 35.51 -9.04 8.16
N GLU A 180 34.31 -8.74 7.65
CA GLU A 180 33.72 -7.39 7.70
C GLU A 180 32.98 -7.14 9.02
N ILE A 181 32.39 -8.19 9.63
CA ILE A 181 31.71 -8.11 10.94
C ILE A 181 32.70 -7.90 12.10
N GLN A 182 33.96 -8.34 11.97
CA GLN A 182 34.97 -8.17 13.02
C GLN A 182 35.24 -6.70 13.37
N SER A 183 34.94 -5.77 12.47
CA SER A 183 34.99 -4.34 12.76
C SER A 183 33.77 -3.91 13.57
N GLY A 184 33.94 -3.79 14.89
CA GLY A 184 32.89 -3.35 15.82
C GLY A 184 32.16 -2.07 15.39
N PRO A 185 32.87 -0.99 14.99
CA PRO A 185 32.22 0.25 14.52
C PRO A 185 31.38 0.05 13.26
N VAL A 186 31.86 -0.73 12.29
CA VAL A 186 31.12 -1.01 11.04
C VAL A 186 29.84 -1.79 11.35
N HIS A 187 29.94 -2.80 12.22
CA HIS A 187 28.79 -3.58 12.66
C HIS A 187 27.72 -2.70 13.33
N VAL A 188 28.12 -1.82 14.26
CA VAL A 188 27.19 -0.90 14.94
C VAL A 188 26.52 0.04 13.94
N VAL A 189 27.28 0.65 13.03
CA VAL A 189 26.71 1.57 12.03
C VAL A 189 25.74 0.87 11.10
N ILE A 190 26.09 -0.31 10.58
CA ILE A 190 25.19 -1.10 9.72
C ILE A 190 23.91 -1.47 10.46
N ARG A 191 24.04 -1.94 11.70
CA ARG A 191 22.87 -2.29 12.53
C ARG A 191 21.95 -1.09 12.73
N GLU A 192 22.49 0.08 13.07
CA GLU A 192 21.70 1.28 13.30
C GLU A 192 21.03 1.79 12.02
N ILE A 193 21.73 1.77 10.88
CA ILE A 193 21.15 2.14 9.58
C ILE A 193 20.01 1.19 9.23
N LEU A 194 20.22 -0.11 9.35
CA LEU A 194 19.18 -1.09 9.01
C LEU A 194 17.99 -1.01 9.98
N SER A 195 18.21 -0.86 11.29
CA SER A 195 17.10 -0.78 12.25
C SER A 195 16.31 0.51 12.08
N CYS A 196 16.99 1.66 12.00
CA CYS A 196 16.35 2.97 12.13
C CYS A 196 15.97 3.58 10.77
N SER A 197 16.79 3.37 9.74
CA SER A 197 16.59 4.01 8.43
C SER A 197 15.81 3.13 7.45
N VAL A 198 15.79 1.81 7.66
CA VAL A 198 15.18 0.86 6.72
C VAL A 198 14.01 0.12 7.38
N LEU A 199 14.28 -0.66 8.42
CA LEU A 199 13.26 -1.54 9.02
C LEU A 199 12.18 -0.76 9.75
N GLN A 200 12.53 0.27 10.54
CA GLN A 200 11.51 1.04 11.27
C GLN A 200 10.51 1.74 10.31
N PRO A 201 10.94 2.49 9.27
CA PRO A 201 10.00 3.07 8.31
C PRO A 201 9.15 2.02 7.57
N ILE A 202 9.72 0.85 7.25
CA ILE A 202 8.96 -0.26 6.64
C ILE A 202 7.90 -0.78 7.61
N MET A 203 8.25 -1.00 8.88
CA MET A 203 7.29 -1.44 9.89
C MET A 203 6.18 -0.41 10.10
N ASP A 204 6.51 0.88 10.09
CA ASP A 204 5.55 1.97 10.22
C ASP A 204 4.60 2.02 9.02
N MET A 205 5.13 1.89 7.80
CA MET A 205 4.34 1.80 6.57
C MET A 205 3.40 0.59 6.57
N LEU A 206 3.88 -0.58 7.00
CA LEU A 206 3.08 -1.80 7.06
C LEU A 206 2.02 -1.78 8.18
N ALA A 207 2.25 -1.01 9.24
CA ALA A 207 1.30 -0.82 10.33
C ALA A 207 0.21 0.22 10.00
N ASP A 208 0.45 1.07 8.99
CA ASP A 208 -0.51 2.08 8.56
C ASP A 208 -1.69 1.44 7.81
N PRO A 209 -2.94 1.59 8.29
CA PRO A 209 -4.11 1.07 7.59
C PRO A 209 -4.32 1.73 6.21
N ASP A 210 -3.92 2.99 6.03
CA ASP A 210 -4.09 3.70 4.76
C ASP A 210 -3.22 3.10 3.66
N PHE A 211 -2.00 2.67 3.99
CA PHE A 211 -1.13 1.95 3.07
C PHE A 211 -1.83 0.72 2.47
N TRP A 212 -2.49 -0.08 3.30
CA TRP A 212 -3.24 -1.25 2.83
C TRP A 212 -4.48 -0.87 2.03
N ASN A 213 -5.23 0.15 2.47
CA ASN A 213 -6.41 0.63 1.75
C ASN A 213 -6.03 1.10 0.33
N GLN A 214 -5.01 1.94 0.21
CA GLN A 214 -4.51 2.41 -1.09
C GLN A 214 -3.97 1.27 -1.96
N THR A 215 -3.28 0.30 -1.35
CA THR A 215 -2.79 -0.89 -2.05
C THR A 215 -3.96 -1.69 -2.62
N ILE A 216 -4.99 -1.97 -1.81
CA ILE A 216 -6.19 -2.68 -2.24
C ILE A 216 -6.89 -1.90 -3.36
N ASP A 217 -7.09 -0.59 -3.22
CA ASP A 217 -7.72 0.23 -4.26
C ASP A 217 -6.93 0.22 -5.57
N THR A 218 -5.60 0.27 -5.50
CA THR A 218 -4.74 0.30 -6.68
C THR A 218 -4.76 -1.02 -7.44
N TYR A 219 -4.72 -2.16 -6.75
CA TYR A 219 -4.66 -3.48 -7.40
C TYR A 219 -6.05 -4.04 -7.68
N LEU A 220 -6.93 -4.04 -6.68
CA LEU A 220 -8.26 -4.61 -6.78
C LEU A 220 -9.24 -3.67 -7.49
N GLY A 221 -9.14 -2.36 -7.25
CA GLY A 221 -9.97 -1.38 -7.94
C GLY A 221 -9.76 -1.42 -9.45
N LYS A 222 -8.50 -1.47 -9.91
CA LYS A 222 -8.17 -1.62 -11.34
C LYS A 222 -8.70 -2.93 -11.93
N ALA A 223 -8.52 -4.05 -11.23
CA ALA A 223 -8.98 -5.36 -11.69
C ALA A 223 -10.51 -5.48 -11.75
N ILE A 224 -11.23 -4.91 -10.77
CA ILE A 224 -12.70 -4.87 -10.77
C ILE A 224 -13.21 -4.02 -11.94
N ILE A 225 -12.63 -2.83 -12.14
CA ILE A 225 -13.03 -1.95 -13.25
C ILE A 225 -12.75 -2.63 -14.60
N GLU A 226 -11.61 -3.30 -14.75
CA GLU A 226 -11.27 -4.03 -15.97
C GLU A 226 -12.27 -5.16 -16.26
N GLN A 227 -12.63 -5.95 -15.24
CA GLN A 227 -13.62 -7.01 -15.39
C GLN A 227 -15.02 -6.46 -15.74
N GLU A 228 -15.45 -5.38 -15.09
CA GLU A 228 -16.72 -4.74 -15.37
C GLU A 228 -16.76 -4.16 -16.79
N MET A 229 -15.67 -3.55 -17.25
CA MET A 229 -15.53 -3.05 -18.61
C MET A 229 -15.62 -4.18 -19.64
N VAL A 230 -14.92 -5.30 -19.42
CA VAL A 230 -14.96 -6.47 -20.31
C VAL A 230 -16.36 -7.09 -20.35
N GLN A 231 -17.07 -7.16 -19.22
CA GLN A 231 -18.45 -7.66 -19.19
C GLN A 231 -19.39 -6.76 -19.98
N ARG A 232 -19.34 -5.45 -19.77
CA ARG A 232 -20.18 -4.49 -20.51
C ARG A 232 -19.87 -4.47 -22.01
N LEU A 233 -18.59 -4.56 -22.40
CA LEU A 233 -18.20 -4.68 -23.82
C LEU A 233 -18.77 -5.95 -24.46
N ARG A 234 -18.74 -7.08 -23.75
CA ARG A 234 -19.34 -8.33 -24.23
C ARG A 234 -20.86 -8.23 -24.36
N GLU A 235 -21.52 -7.54 -23.43
CA GLU A 235 -22.96 -7.29 -23.50
C GLU A 235 -23.32 -6.40 -24.70
N VAL A 236 -22.59 -5.30 -24.91
CA VAL A 236 -22.78 -4.42 -26.07
C VAL A 236 -22.55 -5.16 -27.38
N LEU A 237 -21.49 -5.96 -27.48
CA LEU A 237 -21.20 -6.74 -28.69
C LEU A 237 -22.29 -7.79 -28.97
N ASN A 238 -22.78 -8.48 -27.93
CA ASN A 238 -23.88 -9.43 -28.06
C ASN A 238 -25.21 -8.74 -28.45
N ARG A 239 -25.45 -7.51 -27.98
CA ARG A 239 -26.63 -6.73 -28.32
C ARG A 239 -26.56 -6.14 -29.74
N HIS A 240 -25.38 -5.70 -30.19
CA HIS A 240 -25.14 -5.35 -31.59
C HIS A 240 -25.34 -6.56 -32.51
N SER A 241 -24.89 -7.75 -32.12
CA SER A 241 -25.11 -8.98 -32.88
C SER A 241 -26.59 -9.39 -32.95
N SER A 242 -27.44 -8.88 -32.05
CA SER A 242 -28.90 -9.16 -32.03
C SER A 242 -29.75 -8.01 -32.57
N ASN A 243 -29.14 -6.92 -33.07
CA ASN A 243 -29.81 -5.76 -33.70
C ASN A 243 -30.89 -5.07 -32.84
N ASP A 244 -30.74 -5.08 -31.51
CA ASP A 244 -31.79 -4.66 -30.56
C ASP A 244 -31.48 -3.38 -29.75
N LEU A 245 -30.69 -2.44 -30.30
CA LEU A 245 -30.32 -1.19 -29.58
C LEU A 245 -30.69 0.08 -30.34
N GLY A 246 -31.19 1.08 -29.59
CA GLY A 246 -31.39 2.44 -30.06
C GLY A 246 -30.20 3.33 -29.72
N ALA A 247 -29.89 4.29 -30.61
CA ALA A 247 -28.69 5.14 -30.58
C ALA A 247 -28.37 5.87 -29.26
N GLN A 248 -29.36 6.08 -28.38
CA GLN A 248 -29.15 6.75 -27.09
C GLN A 248 -28.44 5.87 -26.05
N GLU A 249 -28.63 4.55 -26.08
CA GLU A 249 -27.97 3.64 -25.14
C GLU A 249 -26.51 3.36 -25.54
N GLU A 250 -26.20 3.41 -26.84
CA GLU A 250 -24.83 3.30 -27.35
C GLU A 250 -23.97 4.49 -26.91
N GLU A 251 -24.52 5.71 -26.93
CA GLU A 251 -23.81 6.93 -26.53
C GLU A 251 -23.53 6.98 -25.01
N GLU A 252 -24.45 6.47 -24.18
CA GLU A 252 -24.27 6.41 -22.72
C GLU A 252 -23.16 5.41 -22.35
N VAL A 253 -23.08 4.26 -23.04
CA VAL A 253 -22.03 3.27 -22.77
C VAL A 253 -20.67 3.73 -23.30
N MET A 254 -20.62 4.36 -24.48
CA MET A 254 -19.37 4.91 -25.02
C MET A 254 -18.81 6.05 -24.14
N SER A 255 -19.67 6.92 -23.60
CA SER A 255 -19.23 7.97 -22.68
C SER A 255 -18.71 7.42 -21.34
N PHE A 256 -19.27 6.30 -20.86
CA PHE A 256 -18.77 5.57 -19.68
C PHE A 256 -17.41 4.91 -19.93
N LEU A 257 -17.21 4.33 -21.12
CA LEU A 257 -15.93 3.74 -21.53
C LEU A 257 -14.84 4.81 -21.65
N ASP A 258 -15.13 5.95 -22.27
CA ASP A 258 -14.18 7.07 -22.41
C ASP A 258 -13.79 7.70 -21.08
N THR A 259 -14.75 7.88 -20.16
CA THR A 259 -14.48 8.43 -18.83
C THR A 259 -13.61 7.52 -17.97
N ASN A 260 -13.80 6.20 -18.05
CA ASN A 260 -12.98 5.24 -17.32
C ASN A 260 -11.61 5.00 -17.96
N ASN A 261 -11.48 5.01 -19.30
CA ASN A 261 -10.18 4.93 -19.98
C ASN A 261 -9.27 6.11 -19.59
N LYS A 262 -9.85 7.31 -19.47
CA LYS A 262 -9.14 8.51 -19.01
C LYS A 262 -8.71 8.44 -17.54
N LYS A 263 -9.44 7.70 -16.71
CA LYS A 263 -9.14 7.45 -15.29
C LYS A 263 -8.08 6.35 -15.10
N MET A 264 -8.00 5.40 -16.03
CA MET A 264 -7.05 4.27 -15.98
C MET A 264 -5.74 4.54 -16.75
N GLY A 265 -5.64 5.61 -17.55
CA GLY A 265 -4.43 5.96 -18.29
C GLY A 265 -4.11 5.02 -19.46
N LEU A 266 -5.08 4.23 -19.92
CA LEU A 266 -4.96 3.41 -21.13
C LEU A 266 -5.35 4.25 -22.34
N THR A 267 -4.36 4.69 -23.13
CA THR A 267 -4.62 5.22 -24.47
C THR A 267 -4.81 4.05 -25.43
N SER A 268 -6.00 3.45 -25.49
CA SER A 268 -6.30 2.51 -26.58
C SER A 268 -6.65 3.29 -27.85
N GLN A 269 -5.88 3.05 -28.91
CA GLN A 269 -6.09 3.57 -30.27
C GLN A 269 -7.33 2.97 -30.96
N LEU A 270 -8.48 3.02 -30.30
CA LEU A 270 -9.78 2.70 -30.87
C LEU A 270 -10.64 3.96 -30.72
N SER A 271 -10.20 5.03 -31.36
CA SER A 271 -10.95 6.28 -31.46
C SER A 271 -12.12 6.13 -32.43
N SER A 272 -13.12 6.97 -32.23
CA SER A 272 -14.36 7.14 -33.01
C SER A 272 -14.18 7.32 -34.53
N GLU A 273 -12.96 7.46 -35.02
CA GLU A 273 -12.62 7.53 -36.46
C GLU A 273 -12.90 6.23 -37.22
N PHE A 274 -12.91 5.07 -36.54
CA PHE A 274 -13.18 3.78 -37.19
C PHE A 274 -14.66 3.56 -37.54
N LEU A 275 -15.60 4.26 -36.88
CA LEU A 275 -17.04 4.02 -37.02
C LEU A 275 -17.83 5.11 -37.74
N GLY A 276 -17.16 6.15 -38.25
CA GLY A 276 -17.69 7.00 -39.34
C GLY A 276 -19.09 7.58 -39.12
N VAL A 277 -19.34 8.29 -38.02
CA VAL A 277 -20.60 9.02 -37.82
C VAL A 277 -20.37 10.52 -37.98
N VAL A 278 -20.92 11.07 -39.07
CA VAL A 278 -21.06 12.50 -39.34
C VAL A 278 -22.25 13.02 -38.53
N SER A 279 -22.03 14.06 -37.73
CA SER A 279 -23.11 14.77 -37.03
C SER A 279 -23.70 15.85 -37.94
N GLU A 280 -24.99 15.73 -38.28
CA GLU A 280 -25.81 16.86 -38.75
C GLU A 280 -26.63 17.39 -37.56
N GLU A 281 -26.50 18.69 -37.31
CA GLU A 281 -27.33 19.44 -36.37
C GLU A 281 -28.71 19.69 -36.98
N GLU A 282 -29.79 19.38 -36.26
CA GLU A 282 -31.00 20.20 -36.32
C GLU A 282 -31.85 20.04 -35.06
N GLY A 283 -32.24 21.19 -34.49
CA GLY A 283 -32.95 21.28 -33.23
C GLY A 283 -34.46 21.13 -33.36
N THR A 284 -35.12 20.73 -32.27
CA THR A 284 -36.45 21.27 -31.93
C THR A 284 -36.77 21.09 -30.45
N ILE A 285 -37.19 22.19 -29.84
CA ILE A 285 -37.74 22.30 -28.48
C ILE A 285 -39.12 21.64 -28.43
N LYS A 286 -39.39 20.82 -27.41
CA LYS A 286 -40.76 20.64 -26.88
C LYS A 286 -40.78 20.11 -25.44
N ASP A 287 -41.47 20.91 -24.62
CA ASP A 287 -42.07 20.68 -23.29
C ASP A 287 -42.08 19.25 -22.72
N LYS A 288 -41.74 19.16 -21.41
CA LYS A 288 -42.54 18.41 -20.43
C LYS A 288 -42.15 18.78 -19.00
N ASN A 289 -42.88 19.74 -18.47
CA ASN A 289 -43.07 19.89 -17.03
C ASN A 289 -43.99 18.74 -16.55
N LYS A 290 -43.40 17.65 -16.07
CA LYS A 290 -44.12 16.62 -15.29
C LYS A 290 -43.20 16.13 -14.18
N ARG A 291 -43.26 16.83 -13.05
CA ARG A 291 -42.65 16.42 -11.78
C ARG A 291 -43.18 15.03 -11.41
N LYS A 292 -42.43 13.99 -11.75
CA LYS A 292 -42.56 12.66 -11.17
C LYS A 292 -41.59 12.61 -10.00
N LEU A 293 -42.11 12.96 -8.83
CA LEU A 293 -41.43 12.79 -7.55
C LEU A 293 -41.30 11.28 -7.30
N GLY A 294 -40.18 10.67 -7.68
CA GLY A 294 -39.98 9.24 -7.48
C GLY A 294 -38.63 8.76 -7.99
N ARG A 295 -37.83 8.21 -7.05
CA ARG A 295 -36.51 7.59 -7.23
C ARG A 295 -35.41 8.56 -7.71
N ARG A 296 -34.70 9.17 -6.75
CA ARG A 296 -33.34 9.69 -7.02
C ARG A 296 -32.51 8.52 -7.53
N THR A 297 -31.96 8.62 -8.73
CA THR A 297 -31.10 7.57 -9.29
C THR A 297 -29.76 7.57 -8.55
N PHE A 298 -29.10 6.41 -8.47
CA PHE A 298 -27.78 6.29 -7.82
C PHE A 298 -26.75 7.27 -8.42
N GLN A 299 -26.89 7.59 -9.70
CA GLN A 299 -26.08 8.60 -10.38
C GLN A 299 -26.32 10.02 -9.85
N GLU A 300 -27.57 10.39 -9.56
CA GLU A 300 -27.91 11.68 -8.97
C GLU A 300 -27.31 11.82 -7.56
N PHE A 301 -27.24 10.71 -6.81
CA PHE A 301 -26.54 10.61 -5.53
C PHE A 301 -25.03 10.78 -5.66
N LEU A 302 -24.40 10.08 -6.62
CA LEU A 302 -22.96 10.25 -6.88
C LEU A 302 -22.63 11.68 -7.30
N LYS A 303 -23.49 12.31 -8.09
CA LYS A 303 -23.36 13.71 -8.49
C LYS A 303 -23.41 14.66 -7.29
N ILE A 304 -24.32 14.45 -6.34
CA ILE A 304 -24.38 15.23 -5.10
C ILE A 304 -23.10 15.06 -4.27
N ILE A 305 -22.58 13.83 -4.12
CA ILE A 305 -21.31 13.61 -3.41
C ILE A 305 -20.14 14.33 -4.08
N GLN A 306 -20.13 14.37 -5.40
CA GLN A 306 -19.06 14.98 -6.19
C GLN A 306 -19.14 16.52 -6.24
N GLU A 307 -20.35 17.07 -6.16
CA GLU A 307 -20.61 18.52 -6.16
C GLU A 307 -20.50 19.14 -4.76
N GLU A 308 -20.72 18.37 -3.69
CA GLU A 308 -20.69 18.86 -2.31
C GLU A 308 -19.27 19.12 -1.80
N LYS A 309 -18.97 20.39 -1.53
CA LYS A 309 -17.68 20.85 -0.98
C LYS A 309 -17.71 21.02 0.54
N ASN A 310 -18.87 20.83 1.18
CA ASN A 310 -19.06 21.04 2.62
C ASN A 310 -19.23 19.73 3.39
N LEU A 311 -18.33 19.48 4.35
CA LEU A 311 -18.31 18.26 5.16
C LEU A 311 -19.55 18.12 6.06
N LEU A 312 -20.15 19.24 6.48
CA LEU A 312 -21.34 19.21 7.35
C LEU A 312 -22.59 18.76 6.60
N ASP A 313 -22.73 19.16 5.34
CA ASP A 313 -23.88 18.79 4.51
C ASP A 313 -23.78 17.34 4.04
N LEU A 314 -22.57 16.85 3.74
CA LEU A 314 -22.28 15.42 3.55
C LEU A 314 -22.61 14.57 4.79
N LYS A 315 -22.30 15.06 5.99
CA LYS A 315 -22.66 14.37 7.26
C LYS A 315 -24.17 14.32 7.48
N ARG A 316 -24.90 15.39 7.15
CA ARG A 316 -26.37 15.42 7.22
C ARG A 316 -26.99 14.46 6.20
N LEU A 317 -26.52 14.49 4.96
CA LEU A 317 -26.99 13.58 3.91
C LEU A 317 -26.78 12.11 4.29
N ARG A 318 -25.61 11.77 4.85
CA ARG A 318 -25.35 10.43 5.38
C ARG A 318 -26.37 10.04 6.46
N ASN A 319 -26.61 10.91 7.44
CA ASN A 319 -27.55 10.62 8.51
C ASN A 319 -28.98 10.44 7.97
N ASP A 320 -29.39 11.28 7.03
CA ASP A 320 -30.70 11.16 6.38
C ASP A 320 -30.83 9.81 5.65
N ILE A 321 -29.81 9.40 4.91
CA ILE A 321 -29.77 8.09 4.23
C ILE A 321 -29.81 6.94 5.24
N ASP A 322 -29.02 7.01 6.31
CA ASP A 322 -29.02 5.99 7.37
C ASP A 322 -30.40 5.89 8.04
N THR A 323 -31.12 7.01 8.21
CA THR A 323 -32.48 6.98 8.75
C THR A 323 -33.49 6.37 7.77
N GLU A 324 -33.39 6.69 6.49
CA GLU A 324 -34.26 6.13 5.44
C GLU A 324 -33.99 4.64 5.22
N LEU A 325 -32.74 4.20 5.29
CA LEU A 325 -32.36 2.79 5.28
C LEU A 325 -32.90 2.04 6.48
N ARG A 326 -32.82 2.63 7.69
CA ARG A 326 -33.42 2.03 8.89
C ARG A 326 -34.93 1.91 8.76
N LYS A 327 -35.63 2.96 8.31
CA LYS A 327 -37.08 2.94 8.09
C LYS A 327 -37.50 1.92 7.03
N LYS A 328 -36.79 1.85 5.90
CA LYS A 328 -37.05 0.83 4.87
C LYS A 328 -36.77 -0.58 5.40
N LYS A 329 -35.70 -0.77 6.15
CA LYS A 329 -35.37 -2.07 6.77
C LYS A 329 -36.44 -2.51 7.76
N THR A 330 -36.98 -1.60 8.58
CA THR A 330 -38.10 -1.93 9.47
C THR A 330 -39.40 -2.22 8.71
N GLN A 331 -39.67 -1.49 7.63
CA GLN A 331 -40.85 -1.71 6.77
C GLN A 331 -40.78 -3.03 5.97
N ILE A 332 -39.57 -3.49 5.63
CA ILE A 332 -39.34 -4.77 4.94
C ILE A 332 -39.37 -5.94 5.93
N ALA A 333 -38.96 -5.73 7.19
CA ALA A 333 -38.88 -6.79 8.20
C ALA A 333 -40.25 -7.30 8.70
N GLU A 334 -41.32 -6.51 8.55
CA GLU A 334 -42.68 -6.85 9.03
C GLU A 334 -43.61 -7.43 7.93
N ARG A 335 -43.11 -7.65 6.70
CA ARG A 335 -43.93 -8.01 5.53
C ARG A 335 -43.54 -9.34 4.87
N ASP A 336 -44.53 -9.99 4.26
CA ASP A 336 -44.34 -11.25 3.56
C ASP A 336 -43.50 -11.08 2.26
N PRO A 337 -42.56 -12.01 1.97
CA PRO A 337 -41.60 -11.90 0.87
C PRO A 337 -42.20 -11.99 -0.55
N GLU A 338 -43.49 -12.30 -0.66
CA GLU A 338 -44.26 -12.39 -1.92
C GLU A 338 -44.99 -11.09 -2.29
N GLU A 339 -45.03 -10.08 -1.42
CA GLU A 339 -45.73 -8.82 -1.68
C GLU A 339 -44.96 -7.95 -2.70
N ILE A 340 -45.68 -7.22 -3.56
CA ILE A 340 -45.12 -6.37 -4.61
C ILE A 340 -45.19 -4.92 -4.13
N MET A 341 -44.03 -4.26 -3.99
CA MET A 341 -43.96 -2.81 -3.75
C MET A 341 -43.30 -2.11 -4.94
N ASP A 342 -43.89 -0.99 -5.39
CA ASP A 342 -43.33 -0.11 -6.43
C ASP A 342 -42.84 -0.84 -7.71
N GLY A 343 -43.52 -1.94 -8.07
CA GLY A 343 -43.24 -2.75 -9.26
C GLY A 343 -42.21 -3.87 -9.08
N GLU A 344 -41.63 -4.08 -7.90
CA GLU A 344 -40.67 -5.17 -7.63
C GLU A 344 -41.09 -6.04 -6.42
N ARG A 345 -40.74 -7.33 -6.49
CA ARG A 345 -40.99 -8.28 -5.40
C ARG A 345 -40.06 -7.98 -4.23
N VAL A 346 -40.59 -7.97 -3.00
CA VAL A 346 -39.83 -7.73 -1.76
C VAL A 346 -38.61 -8.66 -1.63
N LYS A 347 -38.68 -9.89 -2.16
CA LYS A 347 -37.53 -10.83 -2.22
C LYS A 347 -36.27 -10.27 -2.92
N ARG A 348 -36.40 -9.35 -3.88
CA ARG A 348 -35.24 -8.72 -4.55
C ARG A 348 -34.60 -7.58 -3.75
N LEU A 349 -35.29 -7.04 -2.75
CA LEU A 349 -34.80 -5.94 -1.92
C LEU A 349 -34.01 -6.43 -0.70
N ILE A 350 -34.00 -7.74 -0.44
CA ILE A 350 -33.36 -8.40 0.71
C ILE A 350 -31.97 -8.98 0.35
N LEU A 351 -31.71 -9.21 -0.94
CA LEU A 351 -30.41 -9.59 -1.50
C LEU A 351 -29.66 -8.34 -1.96
#